data_AF-A0A2Z3JHE5-F1
#
_entry.id   AF-A0A2Z3JHE5-F1
#
_cell.length_a   1.000
_cell.length_b   1.000
_cell.length_c   1.000
_cell.angle_alpha   90.00
_cell.angle_beta   90.00
_cell.angle_gamma   90.00
#
_symmetry.space_group_name_H-M   'P 1'
#
loop_
_entity.id
_entity.type
_entity.pdbx_description
1 polymer ?
#
loop_
_entity_poly.entity_id
_entity_poly.type
_entity_poly.pdbx_seq_one_letter_code
_entity_poly.pdbx_strand_id
1 'polypeptide(L)'
;MSSASPDSSAVSGLAHTLSQAVLPLLPPLSLGALLGFAAGYAVRVIGKVVLLVVGLLFVALQLLSYFGLISINWLRLEALSGPWLKDSGQTVWTWISGVLTHDLPFGGAFVVGLLLGLRRR
;
A
#
# COMPACT_ATOMS: atom_id res chain seq x y z
N MET A 1 40.48 4.66 42.55
CA MET A 1 39.15 5.28 42.72
C MET A 1 38.46 5.24 41.38
N SER A 2 37.42 4.39 41.29
CA SER A 2 36.81 3.91 40.05
C SER A 2 35.79 4.92 39.52
N SER A 3 35.98 5.35 38.27
CA SER A 3 35.05 6.18 37.51
C SER A 3 33.73 5.45 37.31
N ALA A 4 32.70 5.83 38.07
CA ALA A 4 31.34 5.33 37.90
C ALA A 4 30.69 6.03 36.70
N SER A 5 30.58 5.33 35.58
CA SER A 5 29.92 5.78 34.34
C SER A 5 28.40 5.92 34.57
N PRO A 6 27.81 7.13 34.60
CA PRO A 6 26.38 7.34 34.93
C PRO A 6 25.39 6.82 33.88
N ASP A 7 25.87 6.40 32.70
CA ASP A 7 24.99 6.23 31.53
C ASP A 7 24.48 4.79 31.34
N SER A 8 25.11 3.79 31.98
CA SER A 8 24.81 2.37 31.72
C SER A 8 23.48 1.91 32.32
N SER A 9 23.10 2.42 33.49
CA SER A 9 21.85 2.06 34.18
C SER A 9 20.61 2.69 33.51
N ALA A 10 20.72 3.95 33.05
CA ALA A 10 19.66 4.64 32.32
C ALA A 10 19.36 3.96 30.98
N VAL A 11 20.40 3.57 30.23
CA VAL A 11 20.25 2.84 28.96
C VAL A 11 19.62 1.45 29.18
N SER A 12 20.01 0.75 30.26
CA SER A 12 19.38 -0.54 30.61
C SER A 12 17.90 -0.41 30.99
N GLY A 13 17.53 0.67 31.69
CA GLY A 13 16.14 0.99 32.00
C GLY A 13 15.32 1.28 30.74
N LEU A 14 15.84 2.10 29.83
CA LEU A 14 15.20 2.37 28.54
C LEU A 14 15.08 1.11 27.68
N ALA A 15 16.13 0.28 27.61
CA ALA A 15 16.08 -0.98 26.89
C ALA A 15 14.97 -1.90 27.44
N HIS A 16 14.81 -1.94 28.76
CA HIS A 16 13.75 -2.72 29.39
C HIS A 16 12.35 -2.18 29.07
N THR A 17 12.14 -0.86 29.10
CA THR A 17 10.85 -0.22 28.77
C THR A 17 10.48 -0.43 27.29
N LEU A 18 11.45 -0.30 26.40
CA LEU A 18 11.30 -0.49 24.96
C LEU A 18 10.98 -1.95 24.64
N SER A 19 11.65 -2.90 25.31
CA SER A 19 11.35 -4.31 25.16
C SER A 19 9.92 -4.64 25.56
N GLN A 20 9.42 -4.10 26.69
CA GLN A 20 8.04 -4.31 27.12
C GLN A 20 7.00 -3.63 26.22
N ALA A 21 7.35 -2.53 25.57
CA ALA A 21 6.49 -1.86 24.60
C ALA A 21 6.46 -2.58 23.23
N VAL A 22 7.59 -3.14 22.78
CA VAL A 22 7.72 -3.79 21.47
C VAL A 22 7.31 -5.27 21.48
N LEU A 23 7.56 -5.99 22.57
CA LEU A 23 7.17 -7.40 22.72
C LEU A 23 5.68 -7.67 22.38
N PRO A 24 4.70 -6.91 22.90
CA PRO A 24 3.30 -7.12 22.56
C PRO A 24 2.93 -6.66 21.14
N LEU A 25 3.73 -5.79 20.52
CA LEU A 25 3.50 -5.27 19.16
C LEU A 25 4.16 -6.14 18.07
N LEU A 26 5.13 -6.98 18.41
CA LEU A 26 5.84 -7.87 17.47
C LEU A 26 4.90 -8.78 16.65
N PRO A 27 3.89 -9.45 17.25
CA PRO A 27 2.95 -10.27 16.49
C PRO A 27 2.16 -9.50 15.42
N PRO A 28 1.45 -8.39 15.73
CA PRO A 28 0.74 -7.62 14.71
C PRO A 28 1.69 -6.92 13.72
N LEU A 29 2.88 -6.49 14.14
CA LEU A 29 3.88 -5.90 13.23
C LEU A 29 4.35 -6.91 12.17
N SER A 30 4.71 -8.12 12.59
CA SER A 30 5.22 -9.15 11.66
C SER A 30 4.14 -9.65 10.70
N LEU A 31 2.92 -9.87 11.19
CA LEU A 31 1.77 -10.22 10.35
C LEU A 31 1.44 -9.09 9.38
N GLY A 32 1.34 -7.85 9.85
CA GLY A 32 1.12 -6.67 9.01
C GLY A 32 2.14 -6.58 7.89
N ALA A 33 3.44 -6.68 8.22
CA ALA A 33 4.51 -6.64 7.23
C ALA A 33 4.44 -7.79 6.21
N LEU A 34 4.14 -9.02 6.64
CA LEU A 34 4.05 -10.18 5.76
C LEU A 34 2.85 -10.09 4.82
N LEU A 35 1.68 -9.72 5.34
CA LEU A 35 0.47 -9.51 4.55
C LEU A 35 0.64 -8.34 3.60
N GLY A 36 1.24 -7.24 4.06
CA GLY A 36 1.59 -6.09 3.23
C GLY A 36 2.48 -6.51 2.08
N PHE A 37 3.56 -7.24 2.37
CA PHE A 37 4.47 -7.75 1.34
C PHE A 37 3.78 -8.65 0.31
N ALA A 38 2.97 -9.60 0.77
CA ALA A 38 2.21 -10.48 -0.10
C ALA A 38 1.20 -9.71 -0.98
N ALA A 39 0.47 -8.74 -0.39
CA ALA A 39 -0.45 -7.88 -1.11
C ALA A 39 0.28 -7.03 -2.17
N GLY A 40 1.40 -6.41 -1.81
CA GLY A 40 2.22 -5.63 -2.74
C GLY A 40 2.75 -6.47 -3.91
N TYR A 41 3.16 -7.71 -3.65
CA TYR A 41 3.55 -8.63 -4.71
C TYR A 41 2.38 -8.97 -5.65
N ALA A 42 1.20 -9.27 -5.09
CA ALA A 42 0.00 -9.57 -5.88
C ALA A 42 -0.44 -8.39 -6.77
N VAL A 43 -0.44 -7.17 -6.21
CA VAL A 43 -0.76 -5.94 -6.95
C VAL A 43 0.15 -5.77 -8.16
N ARG A 44 1.44 -6.09 -8.04
CA ARG A 44 2.38 -6.00 -9.16
C ARG A 44 2.06 -6.99 -10.29
N VAL A 45 1.67 -8.21 -9.94
CA VAL A 45 1.30 -9.25 -10.92
C VAL A 45 0.04 -8.80 -11.67
N ILE A 46 -0.98 -8.38 -10.94
CA ILE A 46 -2.24 -7.89 -11.52
C ILE A 46 -1.98 -6.64 -12.36
N GLY A 47 -1.17 -5.71 -11.85
CA GLY A 47 -0.81 -4.47 -12.52
C GLY A 47 -0.19 -4.69 -13.90
N LYS A 48 0.70 -5.68 -14.04
CA LYS A 48 1.26 -6.05 -15.36
C LYS A 48 0.19 -6.54 -16.34
N VAL A 49 -0.72 -7.40 -15.87
CA VAL A 49 -1.82 -7.92 -16.72
C VAL A 49 -2.75 -6.79 -17.14
N VAL A 50 -3.16 -5.93 -16.20
CA VAL A 50 -4.00 -4.77 -16.49
C VAL A 50 -3.32 -3.83 -17.48
N LEU A 51 -2.03 -3.52 -17.30
CA LEU A 51 -1.29 -2.66 -18.22
C LEU A 51 -1.26 -3.25 -19.64
N LEU A 52 -1.07 -4.57 -19.76
CA LEU A 52 -1.06 -5.27 -21.04
C LEU A 52 -2.44 -5.20 -21.70
N VAL A 53 -3.51 -5.50 -20.95
CA VAL A 53 -4.90 -5.45 -21.45
C VAL A 53 -5.27 -4.02 -21.87
N VAL A 54 -4.96 -3.01 -21.05
CA VAL A 54 -5.25 -1.61 -21.36
C VAL A 54 -4.45 -1.14 -22.57
N GLY A 55 -3.17 -1.49 -22.66
CA GLY A 55 -2.34 -1.18 -23.83
C GLY A 55 -2.84 -1.84 -25.10
N LEU A 56 -3.23 -3.12 -25.03
CA LEU A 56 -3.80 -3.85 -26.16
C LEU A 56 -5.14 -3.25 -26.60
N LEU A 57 -6.00 -2.91 -25.64
CA LEU A 57 -7.28 -2.25 -25.89
C LEU A 57 -7.07 -0.88 -26.55
N PHE A 58 -6.07 -0.13 -26.08
CA PHE A 58 -5.70 1.16 -26.67
C PHE A 58 -5.25 1.02 -28.12
N VAL A 59 -4.38 0.04 -28.42
CA VAL A 59 -3.97 -0.26 -29.81
C VAL A 59 -5.18 -0.65 -30.66
N ALA A 60 -6.06 -1.53 -30.16
CA ALA A 60 -7.27 -1.92 -30.87
C ALA A 60 -8.20 -0.73 -31.17
N LEU A 61 -8.38 0.17 -30.19
CA LEU A 61 -9.14 1.41 -30.36
C LEU A 61 -8.48 2.32 -31.40
N GLN A 62 -7.16 2.42 -31.43
CA GLN A 62 -6.44 3.24 -32.40
C GLN A 62 -6.64 2.71 -33.84
N LEU A 63 -6.58 1.39 -34.04
CA LEU A 63 -6.89 0.79 -35.34
C LEU A 63 -8.36 1.03 -35.74
N LEU A 64 -9.29 0.82 -34.81
CA LEU A 64 -10.71 0.97 -35.09
C LEU A 64 -11.11 2.44 -35.31
N SER A 65 -10.42 3.38 -34.67
CA SER A 65 -10.50 4.82 -34.92
C SER A 65 -9.92 5.19 -36.29
N TYR A 66 -8.80 4.57 -36.71
CA TYR A 66 -8.22 4.78 -38.05
C TYR A 66 -9.19 4.41 -39.18
N PHE A 67 -10.00 3.37 -38.99
CA PHE A 67 -11.08 3.01 -39.93
C PHE A 67 -12.33 3.91 -39.84
N GLY A 68 -12.35 4.91 -38.95
CA GLY A 68 -13.46 5.87 -38.83
C GLY A 68 -14.73 5.31 -38.16
N LEU A 69 -14.64 4.15 -37.50
CA LEU A 69 -15.80 3.41 -36.97
C LEU A 69 -16.26 3.87 -35.56
N ILE A 70 -15.46 4.66 -34.83
CA ILE A 70 -15.78 5.10 -33.46
C ILE A 70 -15.82 6.63 -33.35
N SER A 71 -16.97 7.17 -32.94
CA SER A 71 -17.11 8.54 -32.40
C SER A 71 -17.10 8.46 -30.88
N ILE A 72 -16.01 8.90 -30.25
CA ILE A 72 -15.86 8.86 -28.78
C ILE A 72 -16.77 9.91 -28.17
N ASN A 73 -17.88 9.47 -27.57
CA ASN A 73 -18.80 10.34 -26.86
C ASN A 73 -18.26 10.63 -25.44
N TRP A 74 -17.42 11.66 -25.35
CA TRP A 74 -16.76 12.09 -24.11
C TRP A 74 -17.74 12.30 -22.94
N LEU A 75 -18.97 12.74 -23.22
CA LEU A 75 -20.00 12.97 -22.20
C LEU A 75 -20.44 11.69 -21.49
N ARG A 76 -20.52 10.57 -22.23
CA ARG A 76 -20.87 9.27 -21.66
C ARG A 76 -19.71 8.64 -20.90
N LEU A 77 -18.48 8.93 -21.32
CA LEU A 77 -17.26 8.49 -20.64
C LEU A 77 -17.07 9.22 -19.30
N GLU A 78 -17.36 10.51 -19.24
CA GLU A 78 -17.30 11.31 -18.00
C GLU A 78 -18.35 10.87 -16.98
N ALA A 79 -19.58 10.60 -17.43
CA ALA A 79 -20.66 10.09 -16.58
C ALA A 79 -20.36 8.69 -15.99
N LEU A 80 -19.61 7.85 -16.71
CA LEU A 80 -19.22 6.51 -16.24
C LEU A 80 -17.96 6.54 -15.35
N SER A 81 -17.00 7.40 -15.67
CA SER A 81 -15.73 7.50 -14.93
C SER A 81 -15.85 8.30 -13.63
N GLY A 82 -16.72 9.31 -13.59
CA GLY A 82 -16.91 10.18 -12.43
C GLY A 82 -17.25 9.42 -11.13
N PRO A 83 -18.27 8.55 -11.12
CA PRO A 83 -18.63 7.75 -9.93
C PRO A 83 -17.54 6.74 -9.57
N TRP A 84 -17.02 6.01 -10.55
CA TRP A 84 -16.00 4.98 -10.33
C TRP A 84 -14.71 5.54 -9.73
N LEU A 85 -14.27 6.72 -10.20
CA LEU A 85 -13.05 7.35 -9.70
C LEU A 85 -13.23 7.91 -8.29
N LYS A 86 -14.39 8.52 -8.00
CA LYS A 86 -14.73 9.01 -6.65
C LYS A 86 -14.89 7.87 -5.65
N ASP A 87 -15.62 6.82 -6.01
CA ASP A 87 -15.88 5.67 -5.13
C ASP A 87 -14.59 4.90 -4.84
N SER A 88 -13.72 4.73 -5.83
CA SER A 88 -12.41 4.08 -5.65
C SER A 88 -11.53 4.88 -4.69
N GLY A 89 -11.46 6.21 -4.86
CA GLY A 89 -10.67 7.09 -4.00
C GLY A 89 -11.18 7.10 -2.55
N GLN A 90 -12.50 7.18 -2.36
CA GLN A 90 -13.11 7.20 -1.03
C GLN A 90 -12.96 5.85 -0.31
N THR A 91 -13.13 4.74 -1.03
CA THR A 91 -12.95 3.37 -0.49
C THR A 91 -11.50 3.12 -0.07
N VAL A 92 -10.53 3.54 -0.88
CA VAL A 92 -9.11 3.45 -0.52
C VAL A 92 -8.81 4.32 0.69
N TRP A 93 -9.37 5.54 0.75
CA TRP A 93 -9.17 6.45 1.88
C TRP A 93 -9.77 5.93 3.19
N THR A 94 -10.97 5.35 3.16
CA THR A 94 -11.60 4.76 4.35
C THR A 94 -10.87 3.51 4.82
N TRP A 95 -10.36 2.69 3.89
CA TRP A 95 -9.54 1.53 4.23
C TRP A 95 -8.19 1.95 4.84
N ILE A 96 -7.49 2.92 4.23
CA ILE A 96 -6.22 3.45 4.75
C ILE A 96 -6.42 4.07 6.13
N SER A 97 -7.44 4.93 6.28
CA SER A 97 -7.71 5.60 7.56
C SER A 97 -8.17 4.62 8.65
N GLY A 98 -8.94 3.58 8.30
CA GLY A 98 -9.27 2.50 9.24
C GLY A 98 -8.03 1.76 9.72
N VAL A 99 -7.15 1.35 8.81
CA VAL A 99 -5.90 0.63 9.13
C VAL A 99 -4.91 1.49 9.92
N LEU A 100 -4.81 2.79 9.63
CA LEU A 100 -3.93 3.71 10.36
C LEU A 100 -4.46 4.11 11.73
N THR A 101 -5.79 4.26 11.88
CA THR A 101 -6.37 4.81 13.11
C THR A 101 -6.69 3.72 14.14
N HIS A 102 -7.04 2.51 13.70
CA HIS A 102 -7.42 1.42 14.61
C HIS A 102 -6.20 0.63 15.13
N ASP A 103 -5.16 0.46 14.32
CA ASP A 103 -3.98 -0.35 14.66
C ASP A 103 -2.69 0.26 14.10
N LEU A 104 -2.29 1.44 14.58
CA LEU A 104 -1.06 2.14 14.18
C LEU A 104 0.18 1.24 13.96
N PRO A 105 0.54 0.31 14.87
CA PRO A 105 1.67 -0.58 14.64
C PRO A 105 1.43 -1.53 13.46
N PHE A 106 0.27 -2.19 13.37
CA PHE A 106 -0.06 -3.08 12.26
C PHE A 106 -0.11 -2.33 10.92
N GLY A 107 -0.81 -1.20 10.86
CA GLY A 107 -0.97 -0.40 9.66
C GLY A 107 0.35 0.15 9.14
N GLY A 108 1.21 0.63 10.04
CA GLY A 108 2.57 1.07 9.68
C GLY A 108 3.41 -0.06 9.09
N ALA A 109 3.43 -1.22 9.74
CA ALA A 109 4.16 -2.38 9.22
C ALA A 109 3.59 -2.91 7.91
N PHE A 110 2.27 -2.90 7.73
CA PHE A 110 1.61 -3.28 6.49
C PHE A 110 2.01 -2.38 5.33
N VAL A 111 1.97 -1.06 5.50
CA VAL A 111 2.35 -0.12 4.42
C VAL A 111 3.82 -0.30 4.04
N VAL A 112 4.70 -0.47 5.02
CA VAL A 112 6.14 -0.73 4.77
C VAL A 112 6.32 -2.07 4.04
N GLY A 113 5.64 -3.12 4.48
CA GLY A 113 5.62 -4.43 3.82
C GLY A 113 5.12 -4.34 2.38
N LEU A 114 4.02 -3.62 2.14
CA LEU A 114 3.43 -3.40 0.83
C LEU A 114 4.36 -2.67 -0.12
N LEU A 115 5.00 -1.58 0.33
CA LEU A 115 5.97 -0.86 -0.46
C LEU A 115 7.19 -1.74 -0.81
N LEU A 116 7.66 -2.55 0.13
CA LEU A 116 8.73 -3.52 -0.11
C LEU A 116 8.31 -4.61 -1.12
N GLY A 117 7.08 -5.13 -1.01
CA GLY A 117 6.51 -6.11 -1.93
C GLY A 117 6.36 -5.55 -3.35
N LEU A 118 5.91 -4.30 -3.48
CA LEU A 118 5.86 -3.58 -4.76
C LEU A 118 7.26 -3.39 -5.36
N ARG A 119 8.23 -2.98 -4.52
CA ARG A 119 9.60 -2.63 -4.93
C ARG A 119 10.47 -3.85 -5.25
N ARG A 120 10.15 -5.04 -4.72
CA ARG A 120 10.88 -6.28 -5.03
C ARG A 120 10.78 -6.53 -6.54
N ARG A 121 11.95 -6.45 -7.22
CA ARG A 121 12.11 -6.45 -8.69
C ARG A 121 11.42 -7.63 -9.36
#